data_AF-A0A948X0F7-F1
#
_entry.id   AF-A0A948X0F7-F1
#
_cell.length_a   1.000
_cell.length_b   1.000
_cell.length_c   1.000
_cell.angle_alpha   90.00
_cell.angle_beta   90.00
_cell.angle_gamma   90.00
#
_symmetry.space_group_name_H-M   'P 1'
#
loop_
_entity.id
_entity.type
_entity.pdbx_description
1 polymer ?
#
loop_
_entity_poly.entity_id
_entity_poly.type
_entity_poly.pdbx_seq_one_letter_code
_entity_poly.pdbx_strand_id
1 'polypeptide(L)'
;ACSRFPDCRNTKPIVKEIGVICPKCQQGQIVERKSKKNRIFYGCSRYPECDFVSWDKPIGRNCPVCHHYLVEKKVRGGMQVICPNGDYKEDIQK
;
A
#
# COMPACT_ATOMS: atom_id res chain seq x y z
N ALA A 1 -15.08 -35.80 17.93
CA ALA A 1 -15.01 -34.33 17.89
C ALA A 1 -13.53 -33.93 17.85
N CYS A 2 -12.93 -33.26 16.85
CA CYS A 2 -13.35 -32.71 15.57
C CYS A 2 -12.42 -33.33 14.47
N SER A 3 -12.98 -33.90 13.41
CA SER A 3 -12.41 -35.07 12.72
C SER A 3 -11.52 -34.80 11.48
N ARG A 4 -10.77 -33.68 11.41
CA ARG A 4 -9.99 -33.33 10.18
C ARG A 4 -8.62 -32.68 10.44
N PHE A 5 -7.79 -33.32 11.27
CA PHE A 5 -6.32 -33.15 11.30
C PHE A 5 -5.73 -34.09 10.22
N PRO A 6 -4.84 -33.66 9.29
CA PRO A 6 -3.66 -32.82 9.53
C PRO A 6 -3.53 -31.56 8.63
N ASP A 7 -4.56 -31.19 7.86
CA ASP A 7 -4.41 -30.22 6.74
C ASP A 7 -4.48 -28.73 7.09
N CYS A 8 -4.68 -28.35 8.35
CA CYS A 8 -4.86 -26.94 8.69
C CYS A 8 -3.57 -26.30 9.21
N ARG A 9 -2.58 -26.18 8.34
CA ARG A 9 -1.34 -25.42 8.60
C ARG A 9 -1.17 -24.32 7.55
N ASN A 10 -2.16 -23.44 7.47
CA ASN A 10 -2.10 -22.30 6.55
C ASN A 10 -2.29 -20.99 7.31
N THR A 11 -1.34 -20.68 8.19
CA THR A 11 -1.11 -19.29 8.60
C THR A 11 -0.49 -18.57 7.41
N LYS A 12 -1.29 -18.34 6.36
CA LYS A 12 -0.87 -17.48 5.26
C LYS A 12 -0.49 -16.14 5.91
N PRO A 13 0.72 -15.62 5.66
CA PRO A 13 1.05 -14.28 6.12
C PRO A 13 -0.05 -13.35 5.61
N ILE A 14 -0.70 -12.63 6.52
CA ILE A 14 -1.73 -11.65 6.19
C ILE A 14 -0.99 -10.53 5.47
N VAL A 15 -0.82 -10.69 4.16
CA VAL A 15 -0.34 -9.63 3.29
C VAL A 15 -1.44 -8.57 3.32
N LYS A 16 -1.18 -7.46 4.02
CA LYS A 16 -2.13 -6.37 4.12
C LYS A 16 -2.15 -5.65 2.77
N GLU A 17 -3.05 -6.06 1.90
CA GLU A 17 -3.46 -5.22 0.78
C GLU A 17 -4.05 -3.93 1.34
N ILE A 18 -3.56 -2.79 0.84
CA ILE A 18 -4.10 -1.48 1.23
C ILE A 18 -5.33 -1.10 0.39
N GLY A 19 -5.80 -2.00 -0.48
CA GLY A 19 -6.92 -1.78 -1.40
C GLY A 19 -6.61 -0.77 -2.50
N VAL A 20 -5.33 -0.48 -2.75
CA VAL A 20 -4.91 0.55 -3.72
C VAL A 20 -4.47 -0.10 -5.01
N ILE A 21 -5.01 0.39 -6.12
CA ILE A 21 -4.60 -0.03 -7.45
C ILE A 21 -3.20 0.55 -7.75
N CYS A 22 -2.33 -0.27 -8.32
CA CYS A 22 -0.98 0.14 -8.68
C CYS A 22 -1.02 1.25 -9.73
N PRO A 23 -0.41 2.42 -9.47
CA PRO A 23 -0.47 3.54 -10.42
C PRO A 23 0.36 3.27 -11.69
N LYS A 24 1.30 2.31 -11.64
CA LYS A 24 2.15 1.95 -12.78
C LYS A 24 1.42 1.03 -13.77
N CYS A 25 0.84 -0.07 -13.27
CA CYS A 25 0.21 -1.08 -14.13
C CYS A 25 -1.32 -1.06 -14.13
N GLN A 26 -1.97 -0.34 -13.20
CA GLN A 26 -3.43 -0.20 -13.05
C GLN A 26 -4.22 -1.51 -12.92
N GLN A 27 -3.53 -2.65 -12.90
CA GLN A 27 -4.09 -4.00 -12.88
C GLN A 27 -3.73 -4.75 -11.59
N GLY A 28 -2.58 -4.43 -11.00
CA GLY A 28 -2.14 -5.03 -9.74
C GLY A 28 -2.58 -4.20 -8.54
N GLN A 29 -2.65 -4.84 -7.38
CA GLN A 29 -2.92 -4.15 -6.11
C GLN A 29 -1.61 -3.84 -5.40
N ILE A 30 -1.61 -2.80 -4.59
CA ILE A 30 -0.50 -2.45 -3.72
C ILE A 30 -0.66 -3.21 -2.41
N VAL A 31 0.40 -3.93 -2.05
CA VAL A 31 0.50 -4.71 -0.83
C VAL A 31 1.55 -4.12 0.09
N GLU A 32 1.21 -4.04 1.37
CA GLU A 32 2.15 -3.70 2.43
C GLU A 32 3.06 -4.90 2.71
N ARG A 33 4.37 -4.69 2.59
CA ARG A 33 5.40 -5.69 2.89
C ARG A 33 6.39 -5.12 3.90
N LYS A 34 6.96 -5.99 4.72
CA LYS A 34 8.03 -5.63 5.66
C LYS A 34 9.36 -6.11 5.11
N SER A 35 10.33 -5.20 5.04
CA SER A 35 11.71 -5.52 4.67
C SER A 35 12.44 -6.20 5.84
N LYS A 36 13.60 -6.81 5.57
CA LYS A 36 14.48 -7.44 6.57
C LYS A 36 14.87 -6.48 7.72
N LYS A 37 14.90 -5.17 7.45
CA LYS A 37 15.18 -4.11 8.45
C LYS A 37 13.93 -3.59 9.17
N ASN A 38 12.82 -4.35 9.16
CA ASN A 38 11.54 -3.96 9.76
C ASN A 38 10.92 -2.66 9.17
N ARG A 39 11.40 -2.19 8.02
CA ARG A 39 10.82 -1.06 7.29
C ARG A 39 9.66 -1.55 6.44
N ILE A 40 8.54 -0.84 6.52
CA ILE A 40 7.37 -1.09 5.68
C ILE A 40 7.63 -0.50 4.29
N PHE A 41 7.28 -1.25 3.26
CA PHE A 41 7.27 -0.79 1.88
C PHE A 41 6.03 -1.32 1.17
N TYR A 42 5.60 -0.60 0.15
CA TYR A 42 4.39 -0.85 -0.61
C TYR A 42 4.79 -1.30 -2.00
N GLY A 43 4.60 -2.58 -2.29
CA GLY A 43 4.94 -3.18 -3.58
C GLY A 43 3.70 -3.57 -4.37
N CYS A 44 3.81 -3.65 -5.68
CA CYS A 44 2.76 -4.27 -6.49
C CYS A 44 2.65 -5.77 -6.21
N SER A 45 1.42 -6.29 -6.14
CA SER A 45 1.14 -7.73 -5.99
C SER A 45 1.53 -8.53 -7.23
N ARG A 46 1.63 -7.88 -8.40
CA ARG A 46 1.97 -8.49 -9.69
C ARG A 46 3.47 -8.58 -9.98
N TYR A 47 4.35 -8.51 -9.00
CA TYR A 47 5.78 -8.76 -9.24
C TYR A 47 5.98 -10.20 -9.77
N PRO A 48 6.75 -10.45 -10.86
CA PRO A 48 7.71 -9.58 -11.55
C PRO A 48 7.15 -8.74 -12.72
N GLU A 49 5.86 -8.87 -13.06
CA GLU A 49 5.22 -8.10 -14.15
C GLU A 49 5.17 -6.58 -13.85
N CYS A 50 5.19 -6.21 -12.58
CA CYS A 50 5.26 -4.82 -12.14
C CYS A 50 6.28 -4.65 -11.01
N ASP A 51 7.34 -3.88 -11.28
CA ASP A 51 8.43 -3.53 -10.36
C ASP A 51 8.11 -2.29 -9.48
N PHE A 52 6.85 -1.84 -9.44
CA PHE A 52 6.47 -0.69 -8.63
C PHE A 52 6.69 -0.97 -7.14
N VAL A 53 7.50 -0.11 -6.51
CA VAL A 53 7.80 -0.11 -5.08
C VAL A 53 7.79 1.33 -4.59
N SER A 54 7.09 1.58 -3.48
CA SER A 54 7.04 2.86 -2.78
C SER A 54 7.33 2.67 -1.30
N TRP A 55 8.01 3.64 -0.69
CA TRP A 55 8.23 3.66 0.77
C TRP A 55 7.04 4.28 1.51
N ASP A 56 6.42 5.28 0.89
CA ASP A 56 5.18 5.88 1.36
C ASP A 56 3.98 5.11 0.83
N LYS A 57 2.90 5.11 1.60
CA LYS A 57 1.67 4.39 1.26
C LYS A 57 0.95 5.15 0.15
N PRO A 58 0.93 4.66 -1.11
CA PRO A 58 0.09 5.30 -2.11
C PRO A 58 -1.36 5.11 -1.68
N ILE A 59 -2.16 6.16 -1.76
CA ILE A 59 -3.61 6.04 -1.64
C ILE A 59 -4.16 5.84 -3.05
N GLY A 60 -5.14 4.96 -3.21
CA GLY A 60 -5.80 4.68 -4.49
C GLY A 60 -6.70 5.82 -4.97
N ARG A 61 -6.38 7.05 -4.58
CA ARG A 61 -7.05 8.27 -5.00
C ARG A 61 -6.12 9.05 -5.90
N ASN A 62 -6.73 9.64 -6.92
CA ASN A 62 -6.07 10.54 -7.85
C ASN A 62 -6.15 11.97 -7.31
N CYS A 63 -5.07 12.73 -7.49
CA CYS A 63 -5.06 14.15 -7.19
C CYS A 63 -5.99 14.90 -8.16
N PRO A 64 -6.90 15.78 -7.70
CA PRO A 64 -7.82 16.52 -8.57
C PRO A 64 -7.09 17.56 -9.44
N VAL A 65 -5.89 17.97 -9.05
CA VAL A 65 -5.10 19.02 -9.75
C VAL A 65 -4.23 18.44 -10.87
N CYS A 66 -3.58 17.29 -10.63
CA CYS A 66 -2.54 16.75 -11.52
C CYS A 66 -2.77 15.30 -11.92
N HIS A 67 -3.90 14.68 -11.54
CA HIS A 67 -4.28 13.29 -11.85
C HIS A 67 -3.28 12.20 -11.41
N HIS A 68 -2.23 12.56 -10.64
CA HIS A 68 -1.26 11.62 -10.09
C HIS A 68 -1.78 10.90 -8.84
N TYR A 69 -1.12 9.80 -8.47
CA TYR A 69 -1.39 9.09 -7.22
C TYR A 69 -0.98 9.93 -6.03
N LEU A 70 -1.82 9.93 -5.00
CA LEU A 70 -1.54 10.58 -3.74
C LEU A 70 -0.81 9.59 -2.80
N VAL A 71 -0.06 10.09 -1.84
CA VAL A 71 0.64 9.27 -0.84
C VAL A 71 0.31 9.74 0.57
N GLU A 72 0.18 8.80 1.50
CA GLU A 72 -0.04 9.06 2.91
C GLU A 72 1.31 9.13 3.63
N LYS A 73 1.61 10.30 4.20
CA LYS A 73 2.81 10.58 4.98
C LYS A 73 2.46 10.73 6.46
N LYS A 74 3.24 10.08 7.32
CA LYS A 74 3.07 10.18 8.76
C LYS A 74 3.74 11.45 9.29
N VAL A 75 2.97 12.33 9.93
CA VAL A 75 3.44 13.60 10.52
C VAL A 75 3.24 13.59 12.04
N ARG A 76 3.85 14.55 12.76
CA ARG A 76 3.82 14.63 14.24
C ARG A 76 2.43 14.78 14.86
N GLY A 77 1.37 14.92 14.06
CA GLY A 77 -0.02 15.09 14.52
C GLY A 77 -1.05 14.16 13.88
N GLY A 78 -0.62 13.16 13.08
CA GLY A 78 -1.53 12.23 12.40
C GLY A 78 -1.01 11.76 11.04
N MET A 79 -1.94 11.44 10.14
CA MET A 79 -1.63 11.05 8.77
C MET A 79 -2.02 12.19 7.82
N GLN A 80 -1.08 12.63 6.98
CA GLN A 80 -1.31 13.66 5.98
C GLN A 80 -1.18 13.07 4.58
N VAL A 81 -2.19 13.28 3.74
CA VAL A 81 -2.12 12.90 2.33
C VAL A 81 -1.47 14.03 1.55
N ILE A 82 -0.44 13.70 0.76
CA ILE A 82 0.28 14.66 -0.09
C ILE A 82 0.44 14.11 -1.50
N CYS A 83 0.51 15.01 -2.47
CA CYS A 83 0.88 14.67 -3.82
C CYS A 83 2.42 14.68 -3.98
N PRO A 84 3.04 13.65 -4.60
CA PRO A 84 4.48 13.63 -4.85
C PRO A 84 4.91 14.59 -5.97
N ASN A 85 4.02 14.90 -6.92
CA ASN A 85 4.31 15.71 -8.12
C ASN A 85 3.67 17.10 -8.12
N GLY A 86 2.97 17.50 -7.06
CA GLY A 86 2.26 18.78 -7.06
C GLY A 86 1.99 19.29 -5.66
N ASP A 87 1.41 20.49 -5.58
CA ASP A 87 1.21 21.20 -4.31
C ASP A 87 -0.01 20.73 -3.50
N TYR A 88 -0.73 19.71 -3.98
CA TYR A 88 -1.92 19.21 -3.31
C TYR A 88 -1.58 18.47 -2.02
N LYS A 89 -2.18 18.92 -0.91
CA LYS A 89 -2.03 18.36 0.43
C LYS A 89 -3.41 18.37 1.07
N GLU A 90 -3.83 17.24 1.64
CA GLU A 90 -5.04 17.20 2.46
C GLU A 90 -4.72 17.53 3.93
N ASP A 91 -5.77 17.85 4.68
CA ASP A 91 -5.69 18.07 6.12
C ASP A 91 -5.43 16.75 6.86
N ILE A 92 -4.89 16.86 8.07
CA ILE A 92 -4.43 15.71 8.85
C ILE A 92 -5.66 15.00 9.40
N GLN A 93 -5.87 13.73 9.04
CA GLN A 93 -6.87 12.92 9.73
C GLN A 93 -6.36 12.62 11.15
N LYS A 94 -7.03 13.24 12.13
CA LYS A 94 -6.86 13.03 13.59
C LYS A 94 -7.56 11.77 14.07
#